data_AF-A0A7V8NRJ8-F1
#
_entry.id   AF-A0A7V8NRJ8-F1
#
_cell.length_a   1.000
_cell.length_b   1.000
_cell.length_c   1.000
_cell.angle_alpha   90.00
_cell.angle_beta   90.00
_cell.angle_gamma   90.00
#
_symmetry.space_group_name_H-M   'P 1'
#
loop_
_entity.id
_entity.type
_entity.pdbx_description
1 polymer ?
#
loop_
_entity_poly.entity_id
_entity_poly.type
_entity_poly.pdbx_seq_one_letter_code
_entity_poly.pdbx_strand_id
1 'polypeptide(L)' 'MLALAGYPLGLHFRFLDPSPEAPVGRIAQRVTADYGDHAALERFANGLELVTYEFENVPAETATFLAARKPVLPDP' A
#
# COMPACT_ATOMS: atom_id res chain seq x y z
N MET A 1 5.52 -6.62 -8.96
CA MET A 1 6.31 -7.87 -8.79
C MET A 1 6.52 -8.29 -7.33
N LEU A 2 6.45 -7.37 -6.35
CA LEU A 2 6.73 -7.63 -4.94
C LEU A 2 5.91 -8.77 -4.31
N ALA A 3 4.59 -8.75 -4.45
CA ALA A 3 3.74 -9.74 -3.78
C ALA A 3 4.02 -11.18 -4.24
N LEU A 4 4.21 -11.41 -5.55
CA LEU A 4 4.51 -12.74 -6.08
C LEU A 4 5.84 -13.29 -5.56
N ALA A 5 6.83 -12.43 -5.35
CA ALA A 5 8.11 -12.82 -4.75
C ALA A 5 8.00 -13.04 -3.22
N GLY A 6 7.07 -12.35 -2.55
CA GLY A 6 6.86 -12.47 -1.11
C GLY A 6 6.01 -13.66 -0.68
N TYR A 7 5.08 -14.15 -1.51
CA TYR A 7 4.24 -15.30 -1.15
C TYR A 7 5.04 -16.58 -0.81
N PRO A 8 6.11 -16.96 -1.56
CA PRO A 8 6.97 -18.07 -1.17
C PRO A 8 7.66 -17.90 0.20
N LEU A 9 7.77 -16.67 0.69
CA LEU A 9 8.34 -16.33 2.01
C LEU A 9 7.28 -16.28 3.12
N GLY A 10 6.01 -16.60 2.81
CA GLY A 10 4.90 -16.54 3.77
C GLY A 10 4.37 -15.13 4.04
N LEU A 11 4.69 -14.15 3.19
CA LEU A 11 4.22 -12.78 3.36
C LEU A 11 2.80 -12.59 2.80
N HIS A 12 2.06 -11.68 3.42
CA HIS A 12 0.74 -11.26 2.96
C HIS A 12 0.78 -9.80 2.50
N PHE A 13 -0.01 -9.48 1.49
CA PHE A 13 0.01 -8.16 0.86
C PHE A 13 -1.39 -7.58 0.72
N ARG A 14 -1.45 -6.25 0.90
CA ARG A 14 -2.57 -5.41 0.54
C ARG A 14 -2.04 -4.25 -0.29
N PHE A 15 -2.77 -3.85 -1.31
CA PHE A 15 -2.42 -2.74 -2.19
C PHE A 15 -3.41 -1.58 -2.05
N LEU A 16 -2.92 -0.36 -2.25
CA LEU A 16 -3.73 0.84 -2.45
C LEU A 16 -3.48 1.32 -3.88
N ASP A 17 -4.52 1.44 -4.67
CA ASP A 17 -4.40 1.92 -6.06
C ASP A 17 -5.72 2.58 -6.49
N PRO A 18 -5.71 3.79 -7.10
CA PRO A 18 -6.92 4.47 -7.54
C PRO A 18 -7.67 3.73 -8.66
N SER A 19 -6.98 2.87 -9.43
CA SER A 19 -7.56 2.14 -10.54
C SER A 19 -8.31 0.89 -10.07
N PRO A 20 -9.61 0.74 -10.38
CA PRO A 20 -10.33 -0.50 -10.15
C PRO A 20 -9.84 -1.66 -11.04
N GLU A 21 -9.01 -1.38 -12.05
CA GLU A 21 -8.45 -2.37 -12.96
C GLU A 21 -6.98 -2.70 -12.66
N ALA A 22 -6.41 -2.16 -11.58
CA ALA A 22 -5.02 -2.41 -11.19
C ALA A 22 -4.72 -3.92 -11.12
N PRO A 23 -3.66 -4.43 -11.80
CA PRO A 23 -3.37 -5.87 -11.89
C PRO A 23 -3.23 -6.57 -10.54
N VAL A 24 -2.80 -5.83 -9.51
CA VAL A 24 -2.63 -6.31 -8.14
C VAL A 24 -3.91 -6.88 -7.53
N GLY A 25 -5.09 -6.43 -7.99
CA GLY A 25 -6.38 -6.94 -7.53
C GLY A 25 -6.63 -8.41 -7.88
N ARG A 26 -5.84 -9.00 -8.80
CA ARG A 26 -5.94 -10.43 -9.15
C ARG A 26 -5.14 -11.35 -8.22
N ILE A 27 -4.24 -10.79 -7.42
CA ILE A 27 -3.30 -11.58 -6.61
C ILE A 27 -3.40 -11.26 -5.11
N ALA A 28 -3.94 -10.11 -4.73
CA ALA A 28 -3.99 -9.64 -3.35
C ALA A 28 -5.24 -8.77 -3.08
N GLN A 29 -5.52 -8.51 -1.79
CA GLN A 29 -6.52 -7.51 -1.42
C GLN A 29 -6.08 -6.13 -1.94
N ARG A 30 -7.00 -5.40 -2.57
CA ARG A 30 -6.78 -4.01 -3.00
C ARG A 30 -7.82 -3.09 -2.38
N VAL A 31 -7.36 -1.96 -1.88
CA VAL A 31 -8.17 -0.79 -1.54
C VAL A 31 -8.16 0.13 -2.76
N THR A 32 -9.33 0.36 -3.36
CA THR A 32 -9.47 1.31 -4.47
C THR A 32 -9.81 2.68 -3.95
N ALA A 33 -8.83 3.60 -3.97
CA ALA A 33 -9.00 4.98 -3.54
C ALA A 33 -7.85 5.85 -4.06
N ASP A 34 -8.07 7.17 -4.08
CA ASP A 34 -7.02 8.15 -4.36
C ASP A 34 -5.98 8.18 -3.23
N TYR A 35 -4.72 8.50 -3.55
CA TYR A 35 -3.64 8.57 -2.58
C TYR A 35 -3.86 9.66 -1.52
N GLY A 36 -4.62 10.72 -1.83
CA GLY A 36 -5.01 11.77 -0.88
C GLY A 36 -6.23 11.44 -0.01
N ASP A 37 -6.92 10.30 -0.21
CA ASP A 37 -8.06 9.91 0.62
C ASP A 37 -7.58 9.38 1.98
N HIS A 38 -7.41 10.29 2.94
CA HIS A 38 -6.97 9.95 4.30
C HIS A 38 -7.85 8.90 4.98
N ALA A 39 -9.16 8.88 4.72
CA ALA A 39 -10.04 7.87 5.30
C ALA A 39 -9.76 6.48 4.70
N ALA A 40 -9.42 6.42 3.41
CA ALA A 40 -8.96 5.18 2.77
C ALA A 40 -7.57 4.76 3.26
N LEU A 41 -6.65 5.70 3.44
CA LEU A 41 -5.32 5.44 4.00
C LEU A 41 -5.40 4.84 5.41
N GLU A 42 -6.30 5.33 6.26
CA GLU A 42 -6.56 4.75 7.60
C GLU A 42 -7.01 3.30 7.50
N ARG A 43 -8.01 3.02 6.65
CA ARG A 43 -8.50 1.65 6.43
C ARG A 43 -7.43 0.76 5.85
N PHE A 44 -6.63 1.28 4.93
CA PHE A 44 -5.52 0.58 4.30
C PHE A 44 -4.46 0.19 5.33
N ALA A 45 -4.05 1.13 6.19
CA ALA A 45 -3.03 0.94 7.22
C ALA A 45 -3.45 0.00 8.35
N ASN A 46 -4.75 -0.15 8.61
CA ASN A 46 -5.25 -1.00 9.67
C ASN A 46 -4.86 -2.48 9.46
N GLY A 47 -4.16 -3.05 10.44
CA GLY A 47 -3.67 -4.42 10.42
C GLY A 47 -2.39 -4.66 9.61
N LEU A 48 -1.79 -3.63 9.00
CA LEU A 48 -0.48 -3.77 8.36
C LEU A 48 0.65 -3.79 9.40
N GLU A 49 1.76 -4.45 9.08
CA GLU A 49 2.99 -4.42 9.89
C GLU A 49 3.99 -3.40 9.37
N LEU A 50 4.04 -3.21 8.05
CA LEU A 50 4.86 -2.21 7.36
C LEU A 50 4.18 -1.76 6.07
N VAL A 51 4.63 -0.63 5.54
CA VAL A 51 4.20 -0.05 4.26
C VAL A 51 5.43 0.17 3.39
N THR A 52 5.28 -0.07 2.09
CA THR A 52 6.27 0.26 1.06
C THR A 52 5.54 0.72 -0.19
N TYR A 53 6.26 1.33 -1.13
CA TYR A 53 5.69 1.86 -2.37
C TYR A 53 6.47 1.36 -3.58
N GLU A 54 5.75 1.12 -4.68
CA GLU A 54 6.32 0.67 -5.95
C GLU A 54 6.19 1.70 -7.07
N PHE A 55 5.36 2.73 -6.86
CA PHE A 55 5.10 3.78 -7.83
C PHE A 55 5.79 5.08 -7.39
N GLU A 56 6.66 5.61 -8.25
CA GLU A 56 7.50 6.77 -7.92
C GLU A 56 6.72 8.07 -7.74
N ASN A 57 5.53 8.17 -8.33
CA ASN A 57 4.69 9.37 -8.27
C ASN A 57 3.61 9.28 -7.18
N VAL A 58 3.78 8.42 -6.17
CA VAL A 58 2.95 8.50 -4.96
C VAL A 58 3.27 9.84 -4.26
N PRO A 59 2.26 10.67 -3.92
CA PRO A 59 2.49 11.94 -3.24
C PRO A 59 3.24 11.73 -1.92
N ALA A 60 4.26 12.56 -1.64
CA ALA A 60 5.06 12.45 -0.42
C ALA A 60 4.19 12.56 0.85
N GLU A 61 3.13 13.36 0.79
CA GLU A 61 2.16 13.52 1.87
C GLU A 61 1.45 12.20 2.23
N THR A 62 1.26 11.32 1.25
CA THR A 62 0.67 9.98 1.46
C THR A 62 1.59 9.12 2.31
N ALA A 63 2.88 9.10 1.96
CA ALA A 63 3.89 8.35 2.69
C ALA A 63 4.08 8.91 4.11
N THR A 64 4.16 10.24 4.26
CA THR A 64 4.22 10.92 5.56
C THR A 64 3.00 10.61 6.44
N PHE A 65 1.80 10.60 5.86
CA PHE A 65 0.59 10.22 6.58
C PHE A 65 0.64 8.77 7.07
N LEU A 66 1.10 7.84 6.22
CA LEU A 66 1.22 6.43 6.59
C LEU A 66 2.33 6.20 7.63
N ALA A 67 3.43 6.95 7.55
CA ALA A 67 4.56 6.88 8.48
C ALA A 67 4.16 7.23 9.93
N ALA A 68 3.17 8.09 10.12
CA ALA A 68 2.60 8.38 11.44
C ALA A 68 1.83 7.19 12.06
N ARG A 69 1.56 6.12 11.30
CA ARG A 69 0.71 4.98 11.71
C ARG A 69 1.44 3.65 11.66
N LYS A 70 2.28 3.45 10.64
CA LYS A 70 3.04 2.21 10.38
C LYS A 70 4.44 2.57 9.88
N PRO A 71 5.45 1.72 10.12
CA PRO A 71 6.75 1.88 9.48
C PRO A 71 6.59 1.92 7.95
N VAL A 72 7.08 3.00 7.32
CA VAL A 72 7.14 3.15 5.87
C VAL A 72 8.59 2.97 5.43
N LEU A 73 8.83 2.09 4.45
CA LEU A 73 10.16 1.80 3.94
C LEU A 73 10.23 1.97 2.41
N PRO A 74 11.22 2.72 1.89
CA PRO A 74 12.15 3.56 2.65
C PRO A 74 11.45 4.73 3.38
N ASP A 75 12.13 5.34 4.35
CA ASP A 75 11.59 6.46 5.14
C ASP A 75 11.34 7.67 4.21
N PRO A 76 10.15 8.28 4.25
CA PRO A 76 9.74 9.36 3.35
C PRO A 76 10.36 10.73 3.66
#